data_AF-A0A925WDS4-F1
#
_entry.id   AF-A0A925WDS4-F1
#
_cell.length_a   1.000
_cell.length_b   1.000
_cell.length_c   1.000
_cell.angle_alpha   90.00
_cell.angle_beta   90.00
_cell.angle_gamma   90.00
#
_symmetry.space_group_name_H-M   'P 1'
#
loop_
_entity.id
_entity.type
_entity.pdbx_description
1 polymer ?
#
loop_
_entity_poly.entity_id
_entity_poly.type
_entity_poly.pdbx_seq_one_letter_code
_entity_poly.pdbx_strand_id
1 'polypeptide(L)'
;STRPDDRVLARLLPDFTTEDADLAAGLRSIHEPELIEAKDAAATLVLDTLPETGGKIELTVAEADTWLAALNDVRLALGTALDVSEDMPDELDPDDPRSAHLGVYHWLTFVQDALVQSRMQVR
;
A
#
# COMPACT_ATOMS: atom_id res chain seq x y z
N SER A 1 -22.27 3.94 5.55
CA SER A 1 -21.33 4.36 4.49
C SER A 1 -21.37 3.31 3.37
N THR A 2 -21.09 3.66 2.12
CA THR A 2 -21.05 2.71 0.98
C THR A 2 -19.61 2.50 0.52
N ARG A 3 -19.35 1.36 -0.14
CA ARG A 3 -18.04 1.08 -0.74
C ARG A 3 -17.67 2.11 -1.82
N PRO A 4 -16.39 2.53 -1.95
CA PRO A 4 -15.97 3.40 -3.03
C PRO A 4 -16.15 2.74 -4.40
N ASP A 5 -16.58 3.51 -5.39
CA ASP A 5 -16.70 3.04 -6.78
C ASP A 5 -15.33 2.91 -7.46
N ASP A 6 -14.36 3.72 -7.04
CA ASP A 6 -12.98 3.64 -7.52
C ASP A 6 -12.33 2.34 -7.01
N ARG A 7 -11.77 1.55 -7.94
CA ARG A 7 -11.17 0.23 -7.63
C ARG A 7 -9.98 0.34 -6.70
N VAL A 8 -9.16 1.39 -6.82
CA VAL A 8 -7.98 1.60 -5.98
C VAL A 8 -8.41 1.93 -4.56
N LEU A 9 -9.34 2.88 -4.39
CA LEU A 9 -9.90 3.21 -3.09
C LEU A 9 -10.61 2.01 -2.45
N ALA A 10 -11.39 1.26 -3.23
CA ALA A 10 -12.03 0.04 -2.78
C ALA A 10 -11.03 -1.05 -2.34
N ARG A 11 -9.81 -1.06 -2.91
CA ARG A 11 -8.74 -1.98 -2.50
C ARG A 11 -8.10 -1.57 -1.17
N LEU A 12 -7.93 -0.27 -0.95
CA LEU A 12 -7.36 0.30 0.26
C LEU A 12 -8.36 0.35 1.43
N LEU A 13 -9.65 0.52 1.13
CA LEU A 13 -10.76 0.61 2.07
C LEU A 13 -11.75 -0.54 1.82
N PRO A 14 -11.32 -1.80 2.01
CA PRO A 14 -12.17 -2.97 1.77
C PRO A 14 -13.33 -3.02 2.75
N ASP A 15 -14.35 -3.80 2.40
CA ASP A 15 -15.43 -4.10 3.35
C ASP A 15 -14.92 -5.00 4.49
N PHE A 16 -15.40 -4.75 5.70
CA PHE A 16 -15.07 -5.56 6.89
C PHE A 16 -15.73 -6.94 6.86
N THR A 17 -16.81 -7.09 6.09
CA THR A 17 -17.50 -8.35 5.83
C THR A 17 -18.14 -8.31 4.44
N THR A 18 -18.27 -9.46 3.80
CA THR A 18 -18.97 -9.65 2.53
C THR A 18 -20.28 -10.42 2.69
N GLU A 19 -20.62 -10.84 3.91
CA GLU A 19 -21.77 -11.72 4.18
C GLU A 19 -23.10 -10.96 4.20
N ASP A 20 -23.07 -9.71 4.68
CA ASP A 20 -24.25 -8.86 4.85
C ASP A 20 -23.91 -7.39 4.53
N ALA A 21 -24.65 -6.80 3.59
CA ALA A 21 -24.40 -5.45 3.10
C ALA A 21 -24.75 -4.36 4.14
N ASP A 22 -25.79 -4.57 4.95
CA ASP A 22 -26.18 -3.62 5.99
C ASP A 22 -25.17 -3.64 7.14
N LEU A 23 -24.70 -4.84 7.50
CA LEU A 23 -23.62 -4.99 8.48
C LEU A 23 -22.31 -4.37 7.97
N ALA A 24 -21.94 -4.61 6.71
CA ALA A 24 -20.78 -4.00 6.09
C ALA A 24 -20.86 -2.47 6.11
N ALA A 25 -22.01 -1.89 5.77
CA ALA A 25 -22.24 -0.46 5.80
C ALA A 25 -22.15 0.15 7.22
N GLY A 26 -22.61 -0.60 8.23
CA GLY A 26 -22.53 -0.25 9.65
C GLY A 26 -21.10 -0.25 10.18
N LEU A 27 -20.36 -1.35 9.99
CA LEU A 27 -18.95 -1.47 10.40
C LEU A 27 -18.09 -0.41 9.73
N ARG A 28 -18.31 -0.18 8.43
CA ARG A 28 -17.63 0.87 7.68
C ARG A 28 -17.88 2.24 8.28
N SER A 29 -19.11 2.57 8.64
CA SER A 29 -19.42 3.86 9.26
C SER A 29 -18.71 4.09 10.59
N ILE A 30 -18.30 3.02 11.28
CA ILE A 30 -17.63 3.08 12.59
C ILE A 30 -16.11 3.11 12.40
N HIS A 31 -15.55 2.29 11.52
CA HIS A 31 -14.11 2.02 11.45
C HIS A 31 -13.38 2.67 10.27
N GLU A 32 -14.09 3.05 9.19
CA GLU A 32 -13.46 3.66 8.03
C GLU A 32 -12.70 4.96 8.36
N PRO A 33 -13.20 5.86 9.24
CA PRO A 33 -12.45 7.07 9.61
C PRO A 33 -11.10 6.76 10.27
N GLU A 34 -11.08 5.86 11.27
CA GLU A 34 -9.85 5.45 11.96
C GLU A 34 -8.87 4.76 11.01
N LEU A 35 -9.38 3.97 10.05
CA LEU A 35 -8.55 3.34 9.02
C LEU A 35 -7.90 4.39 8.11
N ILE A 36 -8.64 5.41 7.68
CA ILE A 36 -8.10 6.50 6.86
C ILE A 36 -7.05 7.29 7.64
N GLU A 37 -7.32 7.63 8.89
CA GLU A 37 -6.36 8.34 9.76
C GLU A 37 -5.07 7.53 9.95
N ALA A 38 -5.17 6.21 10.14
CA ALA A 38 -4.00 5.35 10.26
C ALA A 38 -3.16 5.32 8.97
N LYS A 39 -3.79 5.32 7.80
CA LYS A 39 -3.11 5.36 6.49
C LYS A 39 -2.42 6.70 6.27
N ASP A 40 -3.10 7.80 6.59
CA ASP A 40 -2.56 9.16 6.45
C ASP A 40 -1.37 9.39 7.39
N ALA A 41 -1.46 8.92 8.64
CA ALA A 41 -0.36 8.95 9.59
C ALA A 41 0.84 8.12 9.10
N ALA A 42 0.59 6.93 8.52
CA ALA A 42 1.66 6.11 7.98
C ALA A 42 2.34 6.75 6.76
N ALA A 43 1.58 7.36 5.86
CA ALA A 43 2.12 8.09 4.72
C ALA A 43 2.93 9.32 5.16
N THR A 44 2.41 10.08 6.13
CA THR A 44 3.09 11.24 6.71
C THR A 44 4.43 10.83 7.32
N LEU A 45 4.46 9.75 8.11
CA LEU A 45 5.71 9.26 8.70
C LEU A 45 6.76 8.90 7.63
N VAL A 46 6.36 8.24 6.54
CA VAL A 46 7.26 7.93 5.43
C VAL A 46 7.84 9.22 4.83
N LEU A 47 7.01 10.23 4.59
CA LEU A 47 7.47 11.51 4.06
C LEU A 47 8.41 12.25 5.02
N ASP A 48 8.12 12.23 6.32
CA ASP A 48 8.93 12.90 7.35
C ASP A 48 10.30 12.23 7.57
N THR A 49 10.38 10.92 7.37
CA THR A 49 11.60 10.12 7.61
C THR A 49 12.40 9.82 6.35
N LEU A 50 11.84 10.07 5.16
CA LEU A 50 12.53 9.97 3.88
C LEU A 50 13.30 11.28 3.58
N PRO A 51 14.63 11.25 3.44
CA PRO A 51 15.39 12.44 3.08
C PRO A 51 14.95 12.97 1.70
N GLU A 52 14.80 14.29 1.55
CA GLU A 52 14.35 14.92 0.29
C GLU A 52 15.21 14.58 -0.93
N THR A 53 16.51 14.33 -0.72
CA THR A 53 17.46 13.95 -1.77
C THR A 53 17.65 12.43 -1.90
N GLY A 54 16.88 11.65 -1.15
CA GLY A 54 17.06 10.21 -0.97
C GLY A 54 18.31 9.87 -0.15
N GLY A 55 18.62 8.58 -0.07
CA GLY A 55 19.83 8.08 0.57
C GLY A 55 19.56 7.12 1.73
N LYS A 56 20.49 7.09 2.69
CA LYS A 56 20.40 6.19 3.85
C LYS A 56 19.28 6.67 4.78
N ILE A 57 18.40 5.75 5.13
CA ILE A 57 17.32 5.95 6.11
C ILE A 57 17.68 5.16 7.36
N GLU A 58 17.47 5.76 8.53
CA GLU A 58 17.58 5.09 9.82
C GLU A 58 16.21 5.12 10.48
N LEU A 59 15.63 3.95 10.72
CA LEU A 59 14.31 3.79 11.31
C LEU A 59 14.42 3.07 12.65
N THR A 60 13.61 3.49 13.61
CA THR A 60 13.26 2.65 14.74
C THR A 60 12.42 1.46 14.29
N VAL A 61 12.30 0.46 15.16
CA VAL A 61 11.46 -0.72 14.90
C VAL A 61 10.00 -0.33 14.62
N ALA A 62 9.44 0.59 15.40
CA ALA A 62 8.06 1.04 15.23
C ALA A 62 7.87 1.78 13.89
N GLU A 63 8.83 2.66 13.52
CA GLU A 63 8.77 3.36 12.24
C GLU A 63 8.90 2.40 11.06
N ALA A 64 9.75 1.37 11.17
CA ALA A 64 9.85 0.33 10.15
C ALA A 64 8.53 -0.44 9.95
N ASP A 65 7.83 -0.77 11.04
CA ASP A 65 6.52 -1.44 10.98
C ASP A 65 5.47 -0.52 10.29
N THR A 66 5.50 0.78 10.55
CA THR A 66 4.64 1.76 9.87
C THR A 66 5.02 1.95 8.39
N TRP A 67 6.31 1.99 8.07
CA TRP A 67 6.81 2.02 6.68
C TRP A 67 6.32 0.81 5.90
N LEU A 68 6.34 -0.40 6.49
CA LEU A 68 5.83 -1.61 5.85
C LEU A 68 4.34 -1.49 5.51
N ALA A 69 3.53 -0.91 6.42
CA ALA A 69 2.11 -0.67 6.17
C ALA A 69 1.90 0.30 5.00
N ALA A 70 2.61 1.44 5.00
CA ALA A 70 2.53 2.45 3.95
C ALA A 70 3.00 1.91 2.58
N LEU A 71 4.15 1.22 2.52
CA LEU A 71 4.67 0.60 1.29
C LEU A 71 3.69 -0.43 0.74
N ASN A 72 3.08 -1.24 1.61
CA ASN A 72 2.06 -2.18 1.20
C ASN A 72 0.83 -1.47 0.61
N ASP A 73 0.35 -0.39 1.22
CA ASP A 73 -0.78 0.38 0.70
C ASP A 73 -0.48 0.96 -0.68
N VAL A 74 0.69 1.58 -0.87
CA VAL A 74 1.11 2.11 -2.18
C VAL A 74 1.22 0.98 -3.22
N ARG A 75 1.82 -0.15 -2.85
CA ARG A 75 1.95 -1.32 -3.73
C ARG A 75 0.58 -1.90 -4.12
N LEU A 76 -0.37 -1.99 -3.18
CA LEU A 76 -1.73 -2.46 -3.46
C LEU A 76 -2.50 -1.51 -4.37
N ALA A 77 -2.36 -0.21 -4.14
CA ALA A 77 -2.97 0.81 -4.98
C ALA A 77 -2.44 0.74 -6.42
N LEU A 78 -1.12 0.72 -6.57
CA LEU A 78 -0.46 0.66 -7.87
C LEU A 78 -0.76 -0.64 -8.60
N GLY A 79 -0.68 -1.79 -7.92
CA GLY A 79 -1.01 -3.08 -8.52
C GLY A 79 -2.47 -3.17 -8.99
N THR A 80 -3.40 -2.54 -8.26
CA THR A 80 -4.82 -2.47 -8.66
C THR A 80 -5.04 -1.54 -9.85
N ALA A 81 -4.34 -0.39 -9.89
CA ALA A 81 -4.40 0.55 -11.01
C ALA A 81 -3.84 -0.06 -12.31
N LEU A 82 -2.79 -0.88 -12.19
CA LEU A 82 -2.17 -1.57 -13.31
C LEU A 82 -2.89 -2.86 -13.72
N ASP A 83 -3.84 -3.33 -12.92
CA ASP A 83 -4.51 -4.62 -13.08
C ASP A 83 -3.52 -5.81 -13.09
N VAL A 84 -2.55 -5.78 -12.16
CA VAL A 84 -1.55 -6.84 -12.01
C VAL A 84 -2.22 -8.16 -11.65
N SER A 85 -1.90 -9.21 -12.40
CA SER A 85 -2.35 -10.58 -12.19
C SER A 85 -1.19 -11.57 -12.32
N GLU A 86 -1.41 -12.83 -11.95
CA GLU A 86 -0.40 -13.90 -12.08
C GLU A 86 0.00 -14.16 -13.54
N ASP A 87 -0.86 -13.82 -14.50
CA ASP A 87 -0.63 -14.00 -15.94
C ASP A 87 0.06 -12.78 -16.59
N MET A 88 0.29 -11.70 -15.83
CA MET A 88 0.98 -10.50 -16.34
C MET A 88 2.47 -10.81 -16.54
N PRO A 89 3.07 -10.44 -17.68
CA PRO A 89 4.51 -10.61 -17.87
C PRO A 89 5.31 -9.71 -16.92
N ASP A 90 6.50 -10.16 -16.51
CA ASP A 90 7.41 -9.39 -15.65
C ASP A 90 7.89 -8.08 -16.30
N GLU A 91 7.88 -8.03 -17.64
CA GLU A 91 8.24 -6.85 -18.41
C GLU A 91 7.17 -6.59 -19.49
N LEU A 92 6.77 -5.33 -19.61
CA LEU A 92 5.92 -4.85 -20.70
C LEU A 92 6.79 -4.23 -21.80
N ASP A 93 6.23 -4.09 -22.99
CA ASP A 93 6.86 -3.33 -24.07
C ASP A 93 7.24 -1.91 -23.55
N PRO A 94 8.46 -1.40 -23.83
CA PRO A 94 8.85 -0.06 -23.40
C PRO A 94 7.91 1.06 -23.86
N ASP A 95 7.19 0.86 -24.97
CA ASP A 95 6.21 1.82 -25.48
C ASP A 95 4.82 1.66 -24.81
N ASP A 96 4.60 0.64 -23.97
CA ASP A 96 3.38 0.52 -23.16
C ASP A 96 3.37 1.60 -22.06
N PRO A 97 2.33 2.44 -21.97
CA PRO A 97 2.23 3.49 -20.95
C PRO A 97 2.34 2.99 -19.50
N ARG A 98 2.06 1.71 -19.25
CA ARG A 98 2.13 1.08 -17.93
C ARG A 98 3.54 0.62 -17.57
N SER A 99 4.46 0.52 -18.53
CA SER A 99 5.80 -0.04 -18.34
C SER A 99 6.57 0.65 -17.21
N ALA A 100 6.59 1.98 -17.19
CA ALA A 100 7.24 2.76 -16.13
C ALA A 100 6.62 2.50 -14.75
N HIS A 101 5.29 2.40 -14.67
CA HIS A 101 4.58 2.13 -13.42
C HIS A 101 4.78 0.69 -12.94
N LEU A 102 4.86 -0.28 -13.84
CA LEU A 102 5.17 -1.67 -13.49
C LEU A 102 6.58 -1.79 -12.89
N GLY A 103 7.56 -1.07 -13.44
CA GLY A 103 8.89 -0.97 -12.85
C GLY A 103 8.88 -0.44 -11.41
N VAL A 104 8.09 0.60 -11.14
CA VAL A 104 7.89 1.13 -9.77
C VAL A 104 7.23 0.09 -8.86
N TYR A 105 6.23 -0.65 -9.36
CA TYR A 105 5.58 -1.72 -8.60
C TYR A 105 6.56 -2.83 -8.20
N HIS A 106 7.40 -3.29 -9.12
CA HIS A 106 8.43 -4.29 -8.82
C HIS A 106 9.47 -3.76 -7.83
N TRP A 107 9.90 -2.50 -7.99
CA TRP A 107 10.82 -1.87 -7.05
C TRP A 107 10.22 -1.77 -5.65
N LEU A 108 8.97 -1.33 -5.50
CA LEU A 108 8.26 -1.29 -4.22
C LEU A 108 8.16 -2.68 -3.58
N THR A 109 7.88 -3.71 -4.40
CA THR A 109 7.84 -5.10 -3.95
C THR A 109 9.18 -5.55 -3.37
N PHE A 110 10.28 -5.24 -4.07
CA PHE A 110 11.63 -5.52 -3.59
C PHE A 110 11.96 -4.76 -2.30
N VAL A 111 11.66 -3.46 -2.23
CA VAL A 111 11.93 -2.63 -1.05
C VAL A 111 11.15 -3.12 0.17
N GLN A 112 9.87 -3.48 0.00
CA GLN A 112 9.05 -4.04 1.06
C GLN A 112 9.65 -5.35 1.57
N ASP A 113 10.05 -6.27 0.68
CA ASP A 113 10.69 -7.54 1.06
C ASP A 113 12.02 -7.31 1.82
N ALA A 114 12.88 -6.43 1.32
CA ALA A 114 14.13 -6.08 1.98
C ALA A 114 13.91 -5.51 3.39
N LEU A 115 12.89 -4.66 3.57
CA LEU A 115 12.53 -4.11 4.88
C LEU A 115 11.96 -5.19 5.82
N VAL A 116 11.13 -6.12 5.33
CA VAL A 116 10.64 -7.27 6.11
C VAL A 116 11.80 -8.12 6.60
N GLN A 117 12.72 -8.48 5.70
CA GLN A 117 13.89 -9.28 6.05
C GLN A 117 14.76 -8.58 7.12
N SER A 118 14.98 -7.27 6.96
CA SER A 118 15.74 -6.46 7.93
C SER A 118 15.02 -6.40 9.29
N ARG A 119 13.70 -6.19 9.27
CA ARG A 119 12.86 -6.10 10.48
C ARG A 119 12.80 -7.42 11.26
N MET A 120 12.82 -8.57 10.57
CA MET A 120 12.87 -9.90 11.21
C MET A 120 14.20 -10.17 11.94
N GLN A 121 15.28 -9.45 11.59
CA GLN A 121 16.59 -9.61 12.22
C GLN A 121 16.73 -8.79 13.52
N VAL A 122 15.86 -7.81 13.74
CA VAL A 122 15.89 -6.91 14.89
C VAL A 122 14.69 -7.24 15.79
N ARG A 123 14.93 -7.46 17.09
CA ARG A 123 13.88 -7.79 18.06
C ARG A 123 13.16 -6.56 18.58
#